data_AF-A0A291H2P3-F1
#
_entry.id   AF-A0A291H2P3-F1
#
_cell.length_a   1.000
_cell.length_b   1.000
_cell.length_c   1.000
_cell.angle_alpha   90.00
_cell.angle_beta   90.00
_cell.angle_gamma   90.00
#
_symmetry.space_group_name_H-M   'P 1'
#
loop_
_entity.id
_entity.type
_entity.pdbx_description
1 polymer ?
#
loop_
_entity_poly.entity_id
_entity_poly.type
_entity_poly.pdbx_seq_one_letter_code
_entity_poly.pdbx_strand_id
1 'polypeptide(L)'
;MRAGRSTVLVTLLDGAPVGVAQLLHADIPEVRNVGVLEEHRGRGIGTALVREAEHRALPAGRLRLGVGLDNPQARRLYERLGYRAVGDPVTTTYEYVDADGVRRTATETDQMMEKALTSP
;
A
#
# COMPACT_ATOMS: atom_id res chain seq x y z
N MET A 1 -24.62 7.84 0.43
CA MET A 1 -23.18 7.49 0.34
C MET A 1 -22.44 8.31 1.37
N ARG A 2 -21.79 7.70 2.38
CA ARG A 2 -20.85 8.44 3.23
C ARG A 2 -19.49 8.38 2.55
N ALA A 3 -18.84 9.53 2.35
CA ALA A 3 -17.48 9.56 1.83
C ALA A 3 -16.56 8.76 2.78
N GLY A 4 -15.83 7.78 2.24
CA GLY A 4 -14.81 7.06 3.00
C GLY A 4 -13.70 8.03 3.41
N ARG A 5 -13.16 7.87 4.63
CA ARG A 5 -12.02 8.68 5.09
C ARG A 5 -10.73 7.99 4.66
N SER A 6 -9.72 8.77 4.27
CA SER A 6 -8.35 8.27 4.09
C SER A 6 -7.33 9.21 4.72
N THR A 7 -6.14 8.68 4.97
CA THR A 7 -4.97 9.45 5.40
C THR A 7 -3.84 9.23 4.41
N VAL A 8 -3.22 10.31 3.93
CA VAL A 8 -2.01 10.24 3.11
C VAL A 8 -0.81 10.44 4.02
N LEU A 9 0.13 9.51 3.96
CA LEU A 9 1.42 9.57 4.64
C LEU A 9 2.45 9.98 3.61
N VAL A 10 3.29 10.97 3.94
CA VAL A 10 4.34 11.47 3.06
C VAL A 10 5.65 11.49 3.83
N THR A 11 6.70 10.91 3.26
CA THR A 11 8.05 11.05 3.77
C THR A 11 8.71 12.25 3.11
N LEU A 12 9.22 13.19 3.91
CA LEU A 12 9.97 14.34 3.44
C LEU A 12 11.47 14.14 3.72
N LEU A 13 12.32 14.48 2.76
CA LEU A 13 13.76 14.62 2.91
C LEU A 13 14.14 16.03 2.47
N ASP A 14 14.78 16.80 3.36
CA ASP A 14 15.12 18.22 3.13
C ASP A 14 13.92 19.07 2.64
N GLY A 15 12.72 18.74 3.13
CA GLY A 15 11.46 19.40 2.75
C GLY A 15 10.82 18.88 1.46
N ALA A 16 11.48 18.01 0.70
CA ALA A 16 10.97 17.43 -0.55
C ALA A 16 10.29 16.06 -0.32
N PRO A 17 9.15 15.76 -0.98
CA PRO A 17 8.49 14.47 -0.87
C PRO A 17 9.25 13.37 -1.60
N VAL A 18 9.61 12.30 -0.87
CA VAL A 18 10.38 11.16 -1.40
C VAL A 18 9.66 9.82 -1.30
N GLY A 19 8.54 9.77 -0.57
CA GLY A 19 7.72 8.57 -0.46
C GLY A 19 6.29 8.89 -0.02
N VAL A 20 5.37 8.00 -0.35
CA VAL A 20 3.94 8.15 -0.09
C VAL A 20 3.30 6.81 0.25
N ALA A 21 2.27 6.83 1.08
CA ALA A 21 1.32 5.74 1.25
C ALA A 21 -0.07 6.32 1.57
N GLN A 22 -1.13 5.60 1.22
CA GLN A 22 -2.49 5.96 1.58
C GLN A 22 -3.09 4.90 2.50
N LEU A 23 -3.59 5.31 3.67
CA LEU A 23 -4.36 4.47 4.56
C LEU A 23 -5.86 4.77 4.37
N LEU A 24 -6.61 3.80 3.87
CA LEU A 24 -8.07 3.84 3.83
C LEU A 24 -8.64 3.40 5.18
N HIS A 25 -9.55 4.22 5.73
CA HIS A 25 -10.24 3.93 6.98
C HIS A 25 -11.55 3.17 6.69
N ALA A 26 -11.60 1.91 7.07
CA ALA A 26 -12.74 1.00 6.94
C ALA A 26 -12.73 -0.01 8.10
N ASP A 27 -13.72 -0.92 8.15
CA ASP A 27 -13.77 -2.00 9.16
C ASP A 27 -12.50 -2.88 9.14
N ILE A 28 -11.90 -3.01 7.95
CA ILE A 28 -10.55 -3.50 7.76
C ILE A 28 -9.78 -2.39 7.06
N PRO A 29 -8.92 -1.64 7.78
CA PRO A 29 -8.10 -0.61 7.16
C PRO A 29 -7.20 -1.22 6.09
N GLU A 30 -6.91 -0.45 5.06
CA GLU A 30 -6.10 -0.91 3.92
C GLU A 30 -5.06 0.13 3.55
N VAL A 31 -3.80 -0.32 3.39
CA VAL A 31 -2.75 0.50 2.80
C VAL A 31 -2.73 0.32 1.29
N ARG A 32 -2.76 1.43 0.57
CA ARG A 32 -2.66 1.52 -0.89
C ARG A 32 -1.61 2.53 -1.30
N ASN A 33 -1.28 2.54 -2.60
CA ASN A 33 -0.48 3.60 -3.22
C ASN A 33 0.86 3.82 -2.50
N VAL A 34 1.52 2.72 -2.10
CA VAL A 34 2.84 2.78 -1.45
C VAL A 34 3.89 2.98 -2.52
N GLY A 35 4.58 4.12 -2.46
CA GLY A 35 5.60 4.48 -3.44
C GLY A 35 6.79 5.17 -2.78
N VAL A 36 7.98 4.90 -3.30
CA VAL A 36 9.22 5.61 -2.96
C VAL A 36 9.90 5.97 -4.27
N LEU A 37 10.33 7.24 -4.39
CA LEU A 37 11.12 7.71 -5.53
C LEU A 37 12.33 6.81 -5.75
N GLU A 38 12.65 6.54 -7.01
CA GLU A 38 13.61 5.50 -7.37
C GLU A 38 14.99 5.73 -6.74
N GLU A 39 15.52 6.95 -6.77
CA GLU A 39 16.80 7.31 -6.16
C GLU A 39 16.84 7.15 -4.62
N HIS A 40 15.67 7.03 -3.97
CA HIS A 40 15.52 6.89 -2.53
C HIS A 40 15.10 5.48 -2.07
N ARG A 41 14.97 4.53 -3.00
CA ARG A 41 14.68 3.11 -2.67
C ARG A 41 15.84 2.45 -1.92
N GLY A 42 15.54 1.35 -1.23
CA GLY A 42 16.54 0.60 -0.45
C GLY A 42 16.94 1.24 0.89
N ARG A 43 16.42 2.43 1.21
CA ARG A 43 16.75 3.20 2.43
C ARG A 43 15.77 3.01 3.60
N GLY A 44 14.89 2.01 3.52
CA GLY A 44 13.89 1.73 4.57
C GLY A 44 12.64 2.64 4.57
N ILE A 45 12.51 3.57 3.61
CA ILE A 45 11.36 4.50 3.55
C ILE A 45 10.02 3.76 3.42
N GLY A 46 9.94 2.75 2.53
CA GLY A 46 8.74 1.92 2.39
C GLY A 46 8.37 1.20 3.68
N THR A 47 9.37 0.69 4.42
CA THR A 47 9.16 0.12 5.75
C THR A 47 8.56 1.14 6.70
N ALA A 48 9.12 2.35 6.77
CA ALA A 48 8.65 3.40 7.66
C ALA A 48 7.20 3.81 7.37
N LEU A 49 6.84 3.95 6.09
CA LEU A 49 5.47 4.25 5.65
C LEU A 49 4.48 3.18 6.09
N VAL A 50 4.81 1.90 5.89
CA VAL A 50 3.93 0.79 6.30
C VAL A 50 3.82 0.70 7.81
N ARG A 51 4.92 0.89 8.56
CA ARG A 51 4.90 0.89 10.03
C ARG A 51 4.06 2.03 10.59
N GLU A 52 4.10 3.21 9.99
CA GLU A 52 3.24 4.33 10.39
C GLU A 52 1.76 4.03 10.12
N ALA A 53 1.45 3.36 9.00
CA ALA A 53 0.09 2.91 8.74
C ALA A 53 -0.36 1.81 9.73
N GLU A 54 0.52 0.86 10.08
CA GLU A 54 0.27 -0.12 11.15
C GLU A 54 -0.06 0.57 12.47
N HIS A 55 0.75 1.57 12.87
CA HIS A 55 0.53 2.32 14.10
C HIS A 55 -0.85 2.98 14.13
N ARG A 56 -1.26 3.62 13.04
CA ARG A 56 -2.58 4.25 12.92
C ARG A 56 -3.74 3.25 12.87
N ALA A 57 -3.48 2.04 12.39
CA ALA A 57 -4.47 0.96 12.30
C ALA A 57 -4.54 0.09 13.57
N LEU A 58 -3.71 0.35 14.60
CA LEU A 58 -3.73 -0.40 15.87
C LEU A 58 -5.13 -0.56 16.47
N PRO A 59 -6.01 0.47 16.51
CA PRO A 59 -7.36 0.31 17.06
C PRO A 59 -8.25 -0.70 16.32
N ALA A 60 -7.96 -0.96 15.04
CA ALA A 60 -8.68 -1.95 14.24
C ALA A 60 -8.17 -3.39 14.46
N GLY A 61 -7.01 -3.56 15.11
CA GLY A 61 -6.41 -4.87 15.42
C GLY A 61 -5.89 -5.65 14.21
N ARG A 62 -6.00 -5.09 12.99
CA ARG A 62 -5.48 -5.68 11.75
C ARG A 62 -5.30 -4.61 10.67
N LEU A 63 -4.45 -4.92 9.70
CA LEU A 63 -4.25 -4.09 8.51
C LEU A 63 -4.02 -4.97 7.29
N ARG A 64 -4.59 -4.56 6.15
CA ARG A 64 -4.44 -5.26 4.87
C ARG A 64 -3.75 -4.40 3.81
N LEU A 65 -3.26 -5.05 2.76
CA LEU A 65 -2.72 -4.41 1.56
C LEU A 65 -2.80 -5.38 0.37
N GLY A 66 -2.89 -4.83 -0.84
CA GLY A 66 -2.73 -5.59 -2.08
C GLY A 66 -1.30 -5.48 -2.61
N VAL A 67 -0.80 -6.53 -3.24
CA VAL A 67 0.48 -6.51 -3.98
C VAL A 67 0.37 -7.26 -5.29
N GLY A 68 0.79 -6.62 -6.38
CA GLY A 68 0.89 -7.24 -7.70
C GLY A 68 1.85 -8.43 -7.69
N LEU A 69 1.46 -9.51 -8.37
CA LEU A 69 2.30 -10.71 -8.50
C LEU A 69 3.62 -10.44 -9.25
N ASP A 70 3.65 -9.39 -10.07
CA ASP A 70 4.82 -8.88 -10.78
C ASP A 70 5.70 -7.95 -9.93
N ASN A 71 5.36 -7.73 -8.66
CA ASN A 71 6.09 -6.88 -7.73
C ASN A 71 6.74 -7.68 -6.57
N PRO A 72 7.74 -8.54 -6.86
CA PRO A 72 8.36 -9.38 -5.84
C PRO A 72 9.18 -8.58 -4.81
N GLN A 73 9.55 -7.34 -5.10
CA GLN A 73 10.24 -6.48 -4.14
C GLN A 73 9.29 -5.99 -3.04
N ALA A 74 8.11 -5.49 -3.41
CA ALA A 74 7.09 -5.09 -2.43
C ALA A 74 6.58 -6.29 -1.63
N ARG A 75 6.35 -7.43 -2.29
CA ARG A 75 5.95 -8.66 -1.59
C ARG A 75 6.95 -9.06 -0.50
N ARG A 76 8.25 -9.09 -0.82
CA ARG A 76 9.31 -9.38 0.16
C ARG A 76 9.39 -8.36 1.29
N LEU A 77 9.07 -7.09 1.03
CA LEU A 77 8.93 -6.09 2.08
C LEU A 77 7.80 -6.47 3.03
N TYR A 78 6.60 -6.72 2.52
CA TYR A 78 5.42 -7.03 3.33
C TYR A 78 5.56 -8.34 4.12
N GLU A 79 6.11 -9.39 3.49
CA GLU A 79 6.41 -10.66 4.17
C GLU A 79 7.36 -10.46 5.35
N ARG A 80 8.44 -9.67 5.20
CA ARG A 80 9.35 -9.32 6.30
C ARG A 80 8.69 -8.50 7.41
N LEU A 81 7.64 -7.75 7.09
CA LEU A 81 6.86 -7.00 8.07
C LEU A 81 5.82 -7.88 8.78
N GLY A 82 5.67 -9.13 8.38
CA GLY A 82 4.77 -10.11 9.01
C GLY A 82 3.39 -10.19 8.34
N TYR A 83 3.21 -9.57 7.18
CA TYR A 83 2.01 -9.78 6.37
C TYR A 83 2.01 -11.17 5.75
N ARG A 84 0.82 -11.77 5.66
CA ARG A 84 0.60 -13.08 5.04
C ARG A 84 -0.46 -12.97 3.96
N ALA A 85 -0.28 -13.71 2.86
CA ALA A 85 -1.27 -13.81 1.81
C ALA A 85 -2.60 -14.35 2.36
N VAL A 86 -3.71 -13.77 1.91
CA VAL A 86 -5.07 -14.20 2.23
C VAL A 86 -5.92 -14.25 0.96
N GLY A 87 -6.77 -15.27 0.85
CA GLY A 87 -7.59 -15.50 -0.34
C GLY A 87 -6.77 -15.82 -1.59
N ASP A 88 -7.48 -16.02 -2.70
CA ASP A 88 -6.88 -16.25 -4.00
C ASP A 88 -6.47 -14.91 -4.66
N PRO A 89 -5.41 -14.89 -5.49
CA PRO A 89 -5.10 -13.72 -6.31
C PRO A 89 -6.29 -13.29 -7.16
N VAL A 90 -6.49 -11.99 -7.27
CA VAL A 90 -7.58 -11.40 -8.07
C VAL A 90 -6.99 -10.70 -9.29
N THR A 91 -7.46 -11.08 -10.47
CA THR A 91 -7.10 -10.39 -11.72
C THR A 91 -8.18 -9.36 -12.07
N THR A 92 -7.77 -8.10 -12.18
CA THR A 92 -8.65 -6.99 -12.53
C THR A 92 -8.18 -6.39 -13.85
N THR A 93 -9.12 -6.15 -14.77
CA THR A 93 -8.89 -5.37 -15.99
C THR A 93 -9.68 -4.07 -15.90
N TYR A 94 -9.01 -2.93 -16.06
CA TYR A 94 -9.62 -1.61 -15.98
C TYR A 94 -9.14 -0.69 -17.09
N GLU A 95 -9.97 0.29 -17.42
CA GLU A 95 -9.60 1.38 -18.31
C GLU A 95 -9.10 2.57 -17.49
N TYR A 96 -8.04 3.23 -17.98
CA TYR A 96 -7.55 4.48 -17.44
C TYR A 96 -7.18 5.44 -18.57
N VAL A 97 -7.05 6.71 -18.24
CA VAL A 97 -6.57 7.74 -19.17
C VAL A 97 -5.14 8.07 -18.78
N ASP A 98 -4.20 7.90 -19.71
CA ASP A 98 -2.80 8.24 -19.47
C ASP A 98 -2.57 9.77 -19.46
N ALA A 99 -1.32 10.18 -19.24
CA ALA A 99 -0.95 11.59 -19.17
C ALA A 99 -1.22 12.37 -20.48
N ASP A 100 -1.29 11.67 -21.61
CA ASP A 100 -1.54 12.25 -22.93
C ASP A 100 -3.06 12.30 -23.26
N GLY A 101 -3.92 11.91 -22.32
CA GLY A 101 -5.37 11.87 -22.52
C GLY A 101 -5.84 10.65 -23.30
N VAL A 102 -4.97 9.66 -23.56
CA VAL A 102 -5.31 8.47 -24.31
C VAL A 102 -5.88 7.42 -23.36
N ARG A 103 -7.04 6.86 -23.74
CA ARG A 103 -7.64 5.75 -23.00
C ARG A 103 -6.84 4.47 -23.24
N ARG A 104 -6.44 3.83 -22.15
CA ARG A 104 -5.66 2.60 -22.09
C ARG A 104 -6.42 1.55 -21.30
N THR A 105 -6.03 0.29 -21.48
CA THR A 105 -6.45 -0.83 -20.65
C THR A 105 -5.23 -1.36 -19.90
N ALA A 106 -5.40 -1.63 -18.62
CA ALA A 106 -4.45 -2.37 -17.80
C ALA A 106 -5.12 -3.64 -17.26
N THR A 107 -4.33 -4.70 -17.14
CA THR A 107 -4.69 -5.92 -16.44
C THR A 107 -3.63 -6.19 -15.38
N GLU A 108 -4.05 -6.30 -14.13
CA GLU A 108 -3.18 -6.60 -12.99
C GLU A 108 -3.71 -7.81 -12.23
N THR A 109 -2.82 -8.61 -11.66
CA THR A 109 -3.16 -9.70 -10.74
C THR A 109 -2.53 -9.41 -9.40
N ASP A 110 -3.37 -9.20 -8.39
CA ASP A 110 -2.96 -8.84 -7.04
C ASP A 110 -3.23 -9.96 -6.05
N GLN A 111 -2.28 -10.18 -5.13
CA GLN A 111 -2.49 -10.96 -3.92
C GLN A 111 -2.81 -10.01 -2.76
N MET A 112 -3.96 -10.22 -2.10
CA MET A 112 -4.25 -9.56 -0.82
C MET A 112 -3.38 -10.16 0.29
N MET A 113 -2.86 -9.31 1.17
CA MET A 113 -2.10 -9.70 2.34
C MET A 113 -2.61 -9.01 3.60
N GLU A 114 -2.59 -9.72 4.72
CA GLU A 114 -3.07 -9.22 6.01
C GLU A 114 -2.06 -9.47 7.13
N LYS A 115 -2.11 -8.58 8.13
CA LYS A 115 -1.36 -8.70 9.37
C LYS A 115 -2.26 -8.35 10.55
N ALA A 116 -2.29 -9.23 11.56
CA ALA A 116 -2.85 -8.92 12.86
C ALA A 116 -1.95 -7.91 13.58
N LEU A 117 -2.54 -6.87 14.15
CA LEU A 117 -1.84 -5.83 14.87
C LEU A 117 -2.10 -5.98 16.36
N THR A 118 -1.05 -6.24 17.12
CA THR A 118 -1.08 -6.26 18.57
C THR A 118 -0.30 -5.06 19.09
N SER A 119 -0.77 -4.47 20.20
CA SER A 119 0.11 -3.58 20.96
C SER A 119 1.30 -4.41 21.47
N PRO A 120 2.51 -3.84 21.51
CA PRO A 120 3.68 -4.53 22.08
C PRO A 120 3.47 -4.92 23.53
#